data_AF-A0A9W6P2A0-F1
#
_entry.id   AF-A0A9W6P2A0-F1
#
_cell.length_a   1.000
_cell.length_b   1.000
_cell.length_c   1.000
_cell.angle_alpha   90.00
_cell.angle_beta   90.00
_cell.angle_gamma   90.00
#
_symmetry.space_group_name_H-M   'P 1'
#
loop_
_entity.id
_entity.type
_entity.pdbx_description
1 polymer ?
#
loop_
_entity_poly.entity_id
_entity_poly.type
_entity_poly.pdbx_seq_one_letter_code
_entity_poly.pdbx_strand_id
1 'polypeptide(L)'
;MGVQLFSDGVLRLPSSLSSASPSPCGAVVSQISGVRTAAQQIESEVRQDGSYYEGDYTTLERHLDALEKLEEDAGEQVVTNAGERADAVADFLNAIDAGDEAGVTKSLDLITDTDDSMRSACS
;
A
#
# COMPACT_ATOMS: atom_id res chain seq x y z
N MET A 1 31.81 22.57 54.35
CA MET A 1 30.43 22.45 53.81
C MET A 1 30.52 22.85 52.35
N GLY A 2 30.55 22.02 51.33
CA GLY A 2 30.13 20.64 51.11
C GLY A 2 29.59 20.62 49.67
N VAL A 3 30.50 20.66 48.69
CA VAL A 3 30.17 20.67 47.26
C VAL A 3 29.78 19.25 46.85
N GLN A 4 28.54 19.04 46.42
CA GLN A 4 28.13 17.78 45.80
C GLN A 4 28.50 17.83 44.32
N LEU A 5 29.60 17.15 43.98
CA LEU A 5 29.98 16.77 42.63
C LEU A 5 29.13 15.57 42.22
N PHE A 6 28.24 15.76 41.25
CA PHE A 6 27.77 14.65 40.41
C PHE A 6 28.61 14.69 39.14
N SER A 7 29.55 13.74 39.07
CA SER A 7 30.22 13.35 37.83
C SER A 7 29.19 12.81 36.83
N ASP A 8 29.53 12.91 35.55
CA ASP A 8 28.77 12.40 34.40
C ASP A 8 27.67 13.31 33.84
N GLY A 9 28.09 14.51 33.43
CA GLY A 9 27.39 15.35 32.46
C GLY A 9 27.41 14.78 31.03
N VAL A 10 26.99 13.52 30.86
CA VAL A 10 26.56 13.05 29.54
C VAL A 10 25.10 13.48 29.40
N LEU A 11 24.89 14.59 28.69
CA LEU A 11 23.62 14.86 28.03
C LEU A 11 23.32 13.68 27.11
N ARG A 12 22.67 12.63 27.64
CA ARG A 12 21.98 11.64 26.85
C ARG A 12 20.80 12.36 26.20
N LEU A 13 21.08 12.96 25.04
CA LEU A 13 20.06 13.15 24.02
C LEU A 13 19.31 11.82 23.91
N PRO A 14 17.97 11.79 24.04
CA PRO A 14 17.22 10.61 23.68
C PRO A 14 17.52 10.34 22.21
N SER A 15 18.38 9.35 21.96
CA SER A 15 18.60 8.82 20.63
C SER A 15 17.24 8.40 20.09
N SER A 16 16.95 8.85 18.88
CA SER A 16 15.83 8.39 18.06
C SER A 16 14.43 8.75 18.60
N LEU A 17 14.05 10.01 18.40
CA LEU A 17 12.88 10.24 17.52
C LEU A 17 13.22 9.61 16.17
N SER A 18 13.18 8.28 16.09
CA SER A 18 13.19 7.57 14.82
C SER A 18 11.91 8.05 14.17
N SER A 19 12.05 8.84 13.11
CA SER A 19 10.94 9.21 12.23
C SER A 19 10.15 7.93 11.99
N ALA A 20 8.97 7.82 12.59
CA ALA A 20 8.07 6.68 12.39
C ALA A 20 7.42 6.85 11.02
N SER A 21 8.24 6.98 10.00
CA SER A 21 7.84 6.69 8.64
C SER A 21 7.54 5.19 8.68
N PRO A 22 6.29 4.76 8.43
CA PRO A 22 5.99 3.34 8.36
C PRO A 22 6.97 2.71 7.38
N SER A 23 7.47 1.51 7.70
CA SER A 23 8.24 0.75 6.71
C SER A 23 7.44 0.65 5.41
N PRO A 24 8.09 0.56 4.23
CA PRO A 24 7.38 0.42 2.95
C PRO A 24 6.29 -0.66 3.00
N CYS A 25 6.60 -1.81 3.61
CA CYS A 25 5.63 -2.86 3.90
C CYS A 25 4.47 -2.42 4.80
N GLY A 26 4.74 -1.70 5.90
CA GLY A 26 3.70 -1.18 6.78
C GLY A 26 2.76 -0.19 6.08
N ALA A 27 3.29 0.63 5.17
CA ALA A 27 2.50 1.56 4.38
C ALA A 27 1.56 0.82 3.41
N VAL A 28 2.07 -0.19 2.69
CA VAL A 28 1.29 -1.01 1.75
C VAL A 28 0.20 -1.80 2.49
N VAL A 29 0.56 -2.49 3.58
CA VAL A 29 -0.39 -3.30 4.36
C VAL A 29 -1.51 -2.45 4.96
N SER A 30 -1.20 -1.22 5.40
CA SER A 30 -2.22 -0.30 5.93
C SER A 30 -3.25 0.16 4.89
N GLN A 31 -2.89 0.11 3.60
CA GLN A 31 -3.74 0.58 2.50
C GLN A 31 -4.58 -0.54 1.87
N ILE A 32 -4.24 -1.82 2.09
CA ILE A 32 -4.92 -2.97 1.47
C ILE A 32 -6.45 -2.88 1.55
N SER A 33 -7.00 -2.64 2.75
CA SER A 33 -8.45 -2.56 2.93
C SER A 33 -9.09 -1.36 2.21
N GLY A 34 -8.37 -0.23 2.15
CA GLY A 34 -8.81 0.96 1.43
C GLY A 34 -8.84 0.72 -0.07
N VAL A 35 -7.80 0.10 -0.62
CA VAL A 35 -7.69 -0.24 -2.05
C VAL A 35 -8.77 -1.22 -2.47
N ARG A 36 -9.02 -2.27 -1.67
CA ARG A 36 -10.12 -3.21 -1.92
C ARG A 36 -11.46 -2.48 -1.97
N THR A 37 -11.71 -1.59 -1.01
CA THR A 37 -12.97 -0.83 -0.93
C THR A 37 -13.13 0.13 -2.12
N ALA A 38 -12.05 0.83 -2.49
CA ALA A 38 -12.02 1.71 -3.66
C ALA A 38 -12.28 0.92 -4.96
N ALA A 39 -11.62 -0.21 -5.15
CA ALA A 39 -11.82 -1.06 -6.32
C ALA A 39 -13.25 -1.61 -6.40
N GLN A 40 -13.83 -2.05 -5.27
CA GLN A 40 -15.23 -2.50 -5.22
C GLN A 40 -16.24 -1.38 -5.53
N GLN A 41 -15.97 -0.15 -5.07
CA GLN A 41 -16.80 1.00 -5.38
C GLN A 41 -16.76 1.32 -6.87
N ILE A 42 -15.56 1.42 -7.45
CA ILE A 42 -15.41 1.68 -8.89
C ILE A 42 -16.08 0.60 -9.73
N GLU A 43 -15.90 -0.68 -9.39
CA GLU A 43 -16.55 -1.79 -10.08
C GLU A 43 -18.09 -1.67 -10.03
N SER A 44 -18.65 -1.24 -8.90
CA SER A 44 -20.07 -1.01 -8.74
C SER A 44 -20.58 0.19 -9.54
N GLU A 45 -19.84 1.29 -9.55
CA GLU A 45 -20.20 2.55 -10.22
C GLU A 45 -20.11 2.40 -11.75
N VAL A 46 -19.04 1.79 -12.25
CA VAL A 46 -18.84 1.50 -13.68
C VAL A 46 -19.98 0.64 -14.21
N ARG A 47 -20.43 -0.39 -13.48
CA ARG A 47 -21.58 -1.21 -13.89
C ARG A 47 -22.93 -0.49 -13.88
N GLN A 48 -23.08 0.53 -13.03
CA GLN A 48 -24.35 1.23 -12.86
C GLN A 48 -24.54 2.38 -13.85
N ASP A 49 -23.50 3.21 -14.02
CA ASP A 49 -23.59 4.49 -14.74
C ASP A 49 -22.41 4.71 -15.71
N GLY A 50 -21.46 3.78 -15.80
CA GLY A 50 -20.26 3.93 -16.63
C GLY A 50 -19.35 5.08 -16.18
N SER A 51 -19.52 5.55 -14.95
CA SER A 51 -18.73 6.61 -14.32
C SER A 51 -18.17 6.10 -12.98
N TYR A 52 -17.14 6.76 -12.45
CA TYR A 52 -16.56 6.40 -11.16
C TYR A 52 -16.06 7.64 -10.40
N TYR A 53 -15.94 7.52 -9.09
CA TYR A 53 -15.38 8.54 -8.24
C TYR A 53 -13.85 8.64 -8.40
N GLU A 54 -13.37 9.80 -8.85
CA GLU A 54 -11.94 10.07 -9.12
C GLU A 54 -11.03 9.81 -7.90
N GLY A 55 -11.53 10.02 -6.68
CA GLY A 55 -10.76 9.79 -5.46
C GLY A 55 -10.46 8.31 -5.19
N ASP A 56 -11.34 7.41 -5.62
CA ASP A 56 -11.10 5.96 -5.53
C ASP A 56 -10.07 5.54 -6.57
N TYR A 57 -10.17 6.06 -7.80
CA TYR A 57 -9.18 5.81 -8.85
C TYR A 57 -7.77 6.26 -8.43
N THR A 58 -7.66 7.49 -7.90
CA THR A 58 -6.40 8.04 -7.37
C THR A 58 -5.85 7.20 -6.21
N THR A 59 -6.73 6.53 -5.44
CA THR A 59 -6.31 5.64 -4.35
C THR A 59 -5.64 4.39 -4.89
N LEU A 60 -6.13 3.82 -6.00
CA LEU A 60 -5.50 2.70 -6.67
C LEU A 60 -4.14 3.09 -7.28
N GLU A 61 -4.06 4.23 -7.98
CA GLU A 61 -2.79 4.73 -8.55
C GLU A 61 -1.71 4.91 -7.48
N ARG A 62 -2.06 5.54 -6.34
CA ARG A 62 -1.10 5.73 -5.25
C ARG A 62 -0.64 4.40 -4.64
N HIS A 63 -1.51 3.40 -4.61
CA HIS A 63 -1.15 2.08 -4.12
C HIS A 63 -0.24 1.34 -5.10
N LEU A 64 -0.48 1.47 -6.40
CA LEU A 64 0.42 0.96 -7.44
C LEU A 64 1.83 1.56 -7.28
N ASP A 65 1.94 2.88 -7.17
CA ASP A 65 3.21 3.57 -6.91
C ASP A 65 3.92 3.05 -5.63
N ALA A 66 3.16 2.65 -4.61
CA ALA A 66 3.70 2.14 -3.36
C ALA A 66 4.21 0.70 -3.50
N LEU A 67 3.57 -0.12 -4.34
CA LEU A 67 4.01 -1.48 -4.65
C LEU A 67 5.27 -1.48 -5.50
N GLU A 68 5.32 -0.64 -6.54
CA GLU A 68 6.51 -0.51 -7.39
C GLU A 68 7.74 -0.09 -6.57
N LYS A 69 7.57 0.87 -5.65
CA LYS A 69 8.65 1.25 -4.71
C LYS A 69 9.03 0.13 -3.75
N LEU A 70 8.06 -0.68 -3.32
CA LEU A 70 8.33 -1.81 -2.45
C LEU A 70 9.16 -2.88 -3.18
N GLU A 71 8.95 -3.07 -4.48
CA GLU A 71 9.76 -3.99 -5.29
C GLU A 71 11.23 -3.59 -5.40
N GLU A 72 11.51 -2.28 -5.42
CA GLU A 72 12.88 -1.76 -5.46
C GLU A 72 13.65 -1.98 -4.14
N ASP A 73 12.95 -1.93 -3.01
CA ASP A 73 13.54 -1.86 -1.67
C ASP A 73 13.47 -3.18 -0.86
N ALA A 74 12.68 -4.16 -1.29
CA ALA A 74 12.37 -5.36 -0.51
C ALA A 74 13.13 -6.63 -0.93
N GLY A 75 13.03 -7.69 -0.10
CA GLY A 75 13.57 -9.01 -0.42
C GLY A 75 12.70 -9.80 -1.40
N GLU A 76 13.28 -10.80 -2.07
CA GLU A 76 12.68 -11.57 -3.19
C GLU A 76 11.22 -12.00 -2.97
N GLN A 77 10.87 -12.50 -1.79
CA GLN A 77 9.49 -12.93 -1.51
C GLN A 77 8.48 -11.76 -1.44
N VAL A 78 8.89 -10.60 -0.95
CA VAL A 78 8.04 -9.40 -0.92
C VAL A 78 7.91 -8.84 -2.33
N VAL A 79 8.99 -8.86 -3.11
CA VAL A 79 8.99 -8.41 -4.52
C VAL A 79 8.00 -9.22 -5.34
N THR A 80 7.99 -10.56 -5.25
CA THR A 80 7.04 -11.39 -6.00
C THR A 80 5.59 -11.06 -5.67
N ASN A 81 5.24 -10.97 -4.38
CA ASN A 81 3.86 -10.69 -3.98
C ASN A 81 3.45 -9.24 -4.30
N ALA A 82 4.39 -8.29 -4.17
CA ALA A 82 4.16 -6.89 -4.51
C ALA A 82 3.90 -6.74 -6.02
N GLY A 83 4.69 -7.43 -6.86
CA GLY A 83 4.52 -7.46 -8.31
C GLY A 83 3.19 -8.05 -8.74
N GLU A 84 2.80 -9.21 -8.20
CA GLU A 84 1.49 -9.80 -8.51
C GLU A 84 0.33 -8.86 -8.16
N ARG A 85 0.46 -8.12 -7.06
CA ARG A 85 -0.54 -7.13 -6.68
C ARG A 85 -0.48 -5.87 -7.56
N ALA A 86 0.72 -5.41 -7.92
CA ALA A 86 0.91 -4.25 -8.77
C ALA A 86 0.28 -4.50 -10.14
N ASP A 87 0.56 -5.66 -10.72
CA ASP A 87 -0.04 -6.13 -11.97
C ASP A 87 -1.57 -6.16 -11.87
N ALA A 88 -2.14 -6.69 -10.79
CA ALA A 88 -3.58 -6.73 -10.59
C ALA A 88 -4.22 -5.33 -10.49
N VAL A 89 -3.56 -4.39 -9.81
CA VAL A 89 -4.05 -2.99 -9.71
C VAL A 89 -3.91 -2.27 -11.05
N ALA A 90 -2.80 -2.45 -11.76
CA ALA A 90 -2.58 -1.88 -13.08
C ALA A 90 -3.60 -2.41 -14.11
N ASP A 91 -3.85 -3.72 -14.12
CA ASP A 91 -4.87 -4.34 -14.97
C ASP A 91 -6.27 -3.81 -14.65
N PHE A 92 -6.59 -3.53 -13.38
CA PHE A 92 -7.87 -2.93 -12.99
C PHE A 92 -8.02 -1.52 -13.55
N LEU A 93 -7.00 -0.66 -13.40
CA LEU A 93 -6.98 0.70 -13.94
C LEU A 93 -7.10 0.71 -15.47
N ASN A 94 -6.32 -0.13 -16.15
CA ASN A 94 -6.38 -0.29 -17.61
C ASN A 94 -7.76 -0.76 -18.08
N ALA A 95 -8.41 -1.66 -17.35
CA ALA A 95 -9.74 -2.15 -17.69
C ALA A 95 -10.80 -1.04 -17.55
N ILE A 96 -10.68 -0.17 -16.54
CA ILE A 96 -11.55 1.02 -16.40
C ILE A 96 -11.38 1.94 -17.61
N ASP A 97 -10.15 2.30 -17.95
CA ASP A 97 -9.86 3.23 -19.05
C ASP A 97 -10.31 2.69 -20.40
N ALA A 98 -10.27 1.36 -20.57
CA ALA A 98 -10.74 0.67 -21.76
C ALA A 98 -12.26 0.44 -21.79
N GLY A 99 -12.97 0.66 -20.68
CA GLY A 99 -14.38 0.29 -20.53
C GLY A 99 -14.63 -1.23 -20.54
N ASP A 100 -13.65 -2.02 -20.12
CA ASP A 100 -13.71 -3.49 -20.05
C ASP A 100 -14.25 -3.97 -18.70
N GLU A 101 -15.58 -4.06 -18.57
CA GLU A 101 -16.24 -4.51 -17.34
C GLU A 101 -15.81 -5.93 -16.89
N ALA A 102 -15.50 -6.81 -17.83
CA ALA A 102 -15.04 -8.16 -17.52
C ALA A 102 -13.61 -8.13 -16.98
N GLY A 103 -12.76 -7.30 -17.56
CA GLY A 103 -11.43 -6.97 -17.05
C GLY A 103 -11.48 -6.40 -15.63
N VAL A 104 -12.34 -5.41 -15.38
CA VAL A 104 -12.54 -4.80 -14.05
C VAL A 104 -12.88 -5.85 -13.00
N THR A 105 -13.85 -6.73 -13.30
CA THR A 105 -14.26 -7.80 -12.37
C THR A 105 -13.12 -8.78 -12.09
N LYS A 106 -12.43 -9.24 -13.14
CA LYS A 106 -11.31 -10.18 -13.02
C LYS A 106 -10.16 -9.59 -12.20
N SER A 107 -9.80 -8.33 -12.46
CA SER A 107 -8.70 -7.68 -11.78
C SER A 107 -9.03 -7.40 -10.31
N LEU A 108 -10.31 -7.12 -9.98
CA LEU A 108 -10.76 -7.00 -8.59
C LEU A 108 -10.60 -8.31 -7.80
N ASP A 109 -10.91 -9.45 -8.42
CA ASP A 109 -10.70 -10.77 -7.81
C ASP A 109 -9.20 -10.98 -7.50
N LEU A 110 -8.31 -10.65 -8.45
CA LEU A 110 -6.86 -10.73 -8.27
C LEU A 110 -6.34 -9.78 -7.18
N ILE A 111 -6.84 -8.55 -7.11
CA ILE A 111 -6.53 -7.61 -6.02
C ILE A 111 -6.94 -8.23 -4.68
N THR A 112 -8.11 -8.86 -4.61
CA THR A 112 -8.59 -9.48 -3.37
C THR A 112 -7.76 -10.69 -2.97
N ASP A 113 -7.39 -11.54 -3.93
CA ASP A 113 -6.59 -12.75 -3.71
C ASP A 113 -5.17 -12.44 -3.21
N THR A 114 -4.59 -11.32 -3.64
CA THR A 114 -3.24 -10.90 -3.21
C THR A 114 -3.19 -10.24 -1.83
N ASP A 115 -4.34 -9.92 -1.22
CA ASP A 115 -4.38 -9.23 0.09
C ASP A 115 -3.68 -10.02 1.20
N ASP A 116 -3.95 -11.31 1.30
CA ASP A 116 -3.38 -12.16 2.37
C ASP A 116 -1.92 -12.51 2.10
N SER A 117 -1.56 -12.74 0.84
CA SER A 117 -0.18 -12.91 0.41
C SER A 117 0.67 -11.69 0.77
N MET A 118 0.18 -10.47 0.53
CA MET A 118 0.88 -9.24 0.93
C MET A 118 1.00 -9.08 2.44
N ARG A 119 -0.06 -9.39 3.19
CA ARG A 119 0.02 -9.36 4.66
C ARG A 119 1.04 -10.36 5.20
N SER A 120 1.10 -11.56 4.62
CA SER A 120 2.05 -12.59 5.03
C SER A 120 3.49 -12.28 4.62
N ALA A 121 3.71 -11.64 3.47
CA ALA A 121 5.05 -11.28 3.02
C ALA A 121 5.64 -10.13 3.84
N CYS A 122 4.78 -9.23 4.34
CA CYS A 122 5.16 -8.04 5.10
C CYS A 122 5.09 -8.20 6.64
N SER A 123 4.81 -9.40 7.15
CA SER A 123 4.78 -9.72 8.60
C SER A 123 6.14 -10.15 9.14
#